data_AF-A0A2K6EUS9-F1
#
_entry.id   AF-A0A2K6EUS9-F1
#
_cell.length_a   1.000
_cell.length_b   1.000
_cell.length_c   1.000
_cell.angle_alpha   90.00
_cell.angle_beta   90.00
_cell.angle_gamma   90.00
#
_symmetry.space_group_name_H-M   'P 1'
#
loop_
_entity.id
_entity.type
_entity.pdbx_description
1 polymer ?
#
loop_
_entity_poly.entity_id
_entity_poly.type
_entity_poly.pdbx_seq_one_letter_code
_entity_poly.pdbx_strand_id
1 'polypeptide(L)'
;MLKNKGHSSKKDNLAVTAVALQDHILHDLQLRNLSVADHSKTKVQKQESRSKALKRDAKAVVDTGLKKTMQGPRVEDSEKEYVLDPKPPPLTLAQKLGLFEPPPLPLSADEWEKVKQRSVLQGDSMQPCPICKEEFRLHPQVLLSCSHVFHRACLQAFEKFTNKKTCPLCRKNQYQTRVIHDGAHLFRMQCAARIQAHWRGHVVRKWYRNLRKIVPPRDAGLRKKFYETKFTEISHRILCSYNTNTEELFSEIDRCLAINRSVLQQLEEKCGHAITEEDWQKIQMQNEPPSFLEDSCLLVHNSLSSFLL
;
A
#
# COMPACT_ATOMS: atom_id res chain seq x y z
N MET A 1 81.30 -62.98 6.25
CA MET A 1 80.36 -62.15 5.48
C MET A 1 79.55 -61.27 6.42
N LEU A 2 79.87 -59.98 6.48
CA LEU A 2 79.15 -58.97 7.26
C LEU A 2 78.26 -58.18 6.30
N LYS A 3 76.94 -58.24 6.45
CA LYS A 3 76.00 -57.31 5.78
C LYS A 3 74.85 -56.92 6.72
N ASN A 4 75.02 -55.74 7.29
CA ASN A 4 74.09 -54.71 7.78
C ASN A 4 72.58 -55.05 7.80
N LYS A 5 72.02 -55.10 9.03
CA LYS A 5 70.59 -54.93 9.30
C LYS A 5 70.21 -53.45 9.20
N GLY A 6 69.25 -53.13 8.34
CA GLY A 6 68.80 -51.78 8.06
C GLY A 6 68.11 -51.09 9.24
N HIS A 7 68.73 -50.02 9.74
CA HIS A 7 68.11 -48.97 10.54
C HIS A 7 67.66 -47.82 9.61
N SER A 8 66.54 -47.97 8.87
CA SER A 8 66.05 -46.89 7.99
C SER A 8 64.77 -46.22 8.49
N SER A 9 63.78 -47.00 8.94
CA SER A 9 62.41 -46.51 9.18
C SER A 9 62.26 -45.40 10.25
N LYS A 10 63.15 -45.29 11.24
CA LYS A 10 63.03 -44.26 12.30
C LYS A 10 63.56 -42.88 11.88
N LYS A 11 64.52 -42.81 10.95
CA LYS A 11 65.11 -41.53 10.51
C LYS A 11 64.19 -40.80 9.52
N ASP A 12 63.48 -41.55 8.69
CA ASP A 12 62.57 -41.00 7.68
C ASP A 12 61.38 -40.25 8.33
N ASN A 13 60.89 -40.73 9.48
CA ASN A 13 59.84 -40.05 10.25
C ASN A 13 60.34 -38.77 10.94
N LEU A 14 61.63 -38.69 11.28
CA LEU A 14 62.23 -37.52 11.94
C LEU A 14 62.39 -36.34 10.97
N ALA A 15 62.75 -36.60 9.71
CA ALA A 15 62.82 -35.57 8.69
C ALA A 15 61.44 -35.00 8.36
N VAL A 16 60.43 -35.86 8.20
CA VAL A 16 59.05 -35.44 7.90
C VAL A 16 58.45 -34.63 9.06
N THR A 17 58.69 -35.04 10.31
CA THR A 17 58.22 -34.29 11.49
C THR A 17 58.93 -32.94 11.64
N ALA A 18 60.24 -32.86 11.41
CA ALA A 18 60.98 -31.61 11.44
C ALA A 18 60.52 -30.61 10.36
N VAL A 19 60.30 -31.08 9.13
CA VAL A 19 59.77 -30.26 8.03
C VAL A 19 58.34 -29.81 8.32
N ALA A 20 57.49 -30.70 8.85
CA ALA A 20 56.13 -30.36 9.25
C ALA A 20 56.12 -29.27 10.34
N LEU A 21 57.04 -29.35 11.31
CA LEU A 21 57.15 -28.39 12.41
C LEU A 21 57.66 -27.02 11.94
N GLN A 22 58.65 -26.99 11.04
CA GLN A 22 59.13 -25.75 10.40
C GLN A 22 58.02 -25.08 9.57
N ASP A 23 57.30 -25.85 8.75
CA ASP A 23 56.17 -25.36 7.96
C ASP A 23 55.05 -24.79 8.85
N HIS A 24 54.75 -25.44 9.98
CA HIS A 24 53.77 -24.97 10.95
C HIS A 24 54.17 -23.63 11.59
N ILE A 25 55.42 -23.50 12.03
CA ILE A 25 55.94 -22.25 12.62
C ILE A 25 55.91 -21.11 11.59
N LEU A 26 56.25 -21.37 10.33
CA LEU A 26 56.16 -20.37 9.26
C LEU A 26 54.72 -19.94 8.96
N HIS A 27 53.77 -20.88 9.04
CA HIS A 27 52.34 -20.62 8.88
C HIS A 27 51.75 -19.83 10.06
N ASP A 28 52.15 -20.15 11.29
CA ASP A 28 51.68 -19.49 12.51
C ASP A 28 52.19 -18.03 12.62
N LEU A 29 53.45 -17.81 12.24
CA LEU A 29 54.07 -16.48 12.20
C LEU A 29 53.72 -15.65 10.94
N GLN A 30 52.89 -16.19 10.02
CA GLN A 30 52.52 -15.56 8.74
C GLN A 30 53.72 -15.18 7.84
N LEU A 31 54.89 -15.81 8.00
CA LEU A 31 56.16 -15.46 7.33
C LEU A 31 56.28 -16.01 5.89
N ARG A 32 55.22 -16.62 5.34
CA ARG A 32 55.24 -17.32 4.04
C ARG A 32 55.60 -16.42 2.85
N ASN A 33 55.53 -15.11 3.01
CA ASN A 33 55.85 -14.13 1.97
C ASN A 33 57.36 -13.77 1.88
N LEU A 34 58.23 -14.46 2.61
CA LEU A 34 59.69 -14.21 2.60
C LEU A 34 60.51 -15.31 1.88
N SER A 35 59.87 -16.24 1.18
CA SER A 35 60.58 -17.31 0.46
C SER A 35 61.20 -16.81 -0.86
N VAL A 36 62.53 -16.62 -0.84
CA VAL A 36 63.43 -16.19 -1.95
C VAL A 36 63.65 -17.29 -3.01
N ALA A 37 62.58 -17.91 -3.50
CA ALA A 37 62.68 -18.84 -4.63
C ALA A 37 61.37 -18.87 -5.42
N ASP A 38 61.15 -17.82 -6.22
CA ASP A 38 60.11 -17.82 -7.25
C ASP A 38 60.49 -18.79 -8.37
N HIS A 39 59.75 -19.88 -8.47
CA HIS A 39 59.61 -20.62 -9.71
C HIS A 39 58.20 -20.35 -10.22
N SER A 40 58.10 -19.28 -11.01
CA SER A 40 56.92 -18.90 -11.76
C SER A 40 56.43 -20.08 -12.62
N LYS A 41 55.35 -20.73 -12.19
CA LYS A 41 54.54 -21.58 -13.06
C LYS A 41 53.21 -20.89 -13.33
N THR A 42 53.21 -20.21 -14.46
CA THR A 42 52.09 -19.72 -15.25
C THR A 42 50.95 -20.75 -15.25
N LYS A 43 49.80 -20.41 -14.69
CA LYS A 43 48.56 -21.20 -14.82
C LYS A 43 47.48 -20.33 -15.45
N VAL A 44 47.31 -20.57 -16.75
CA VAL A 44 46.25 -20.05 -17.62
C VAL A 44 44.89 -20.39 -17.02
N GLN A 45 44.08 -19.38 -16.70
CA GLN A 45 42.66 -19.55 -16.39
C GLN A 45 41.85 -19.50 -17.68
N LYS A 46 41.19 -20.61 -17.99
CA LYS A 46 40.24 -20.79 -19.08
C LYS A 46 38.90 -20.18 -18.65
N GLN A 47 38.55 -19.03 -19.21
CA GLN A 47 37.29 -18.33 -18.96
C GLN A 47 36.27 -18.79 -20.01
N GLU A 48 35.39 -19.74 -19.66
CA GLU A 48 34.25 -20.13 -20.50
C GLU A 48 33.04 -19.27 -20.15
N SER A 49 32.83 -18.20 -20.93
CA SER A 49 31.62 -17.39 -20.94
C SER A 49 30.50 -18.13 -21.69
N ARG A 50 29.51 -18.68 -20.98
CA ARG A 50 28.23 -19.11 -21.60
C ARG A 50 27.20 -17.99 -21.53
N SER A 51 27.05 -17.27 -22.64
CA SER A 51 25.96 -16.35 -22.92
C SER A 51 24.63 -17.12 -23.04
N LYS A 52 23.63 -16.78 -22.21
CA LYS A 52 22.25 -17.26 -22.37
C LYS A 52 21.47 -16.26 -23.23
N ALA A 53 20.95 -16.76 -24.35
CA ALA A 53 20.12 -16.02 -25.30
C ALA A 53 18.77 -15.63 -24.68
N LEU A 54 18.40 -14.36 -24.84
CA LEU A 54 17.06 -13.83 -24.59
C LEU A 54 16.17 -14.19 -25.78
N LYS A 55 15.13 -14.99 -25.57
CA LYS A 55 14.00 -15.07 -26.49
C LYS A 55 12.86 -14.21 -25.94
N ARG A 56 12.52 -13.17 -26.71
CA ARG A 56 11.28 -12.40 -26.61
C ARG A 56 10.18 -13.23 -27.27
N ASP A 57 9.08 -13.46 -26.57
CA ASP A 57 7.77 -13.68 -27.18
C ASP A 57 6.72 -13.03 -26.26
N ALA A 58 6.21 -11.88 -26.67
CA ALA A 58 5.13 -11.18 -25.99
C ALA A 58 3.79 -11.59 -26.63
N LYS A 59 2.86 -12.09 -25.82
CA LYS A 59 1.44 -12.15 -26.17
C LYS A 59 0.63 -11.42 -25.10
N ALA A 60 -0.15 -10.45 -25.54
CA ALA A 60 -1.12 -9.74 -24.72
C ALA A 60 -2.27 -10.70 -24.35
N VAL A 61 -2.61 -10.76 -23.06
CA VAL A 61 -3.75 -11.53 -22.54
C VAL A 61 -4.57 -10.62 -21.63
N VAL A 62 -5.86 -10.56 -21.92
CA VAL A 62 -6.86 -9.69 -21.31
C VAL A 62 -7.26 -10.22 -19.94
N ASP A 63 -7.41 -9.30 -18.98
CA ASP A 63 -7.80 -9.52 -17.59
C ASP A 63 -9.22 -10.12 -17.51
N THR A 64 -9.29 -11.40 -17.13
CA THR A 64 -10.53 -12.04 -16.69
C THR A 64 -10.31 -12.53 -15.28
N GLY A 65 -10.75 -11.70 -14.33
CA GLY A 65 -10.70 -12.00 -12.91
C GLY A 65 -11.26 -13.39 -12.61
N LEU A 66 -10.51 -14.10 -11.76
CA LEU A 66 -10.82 -15.38 -11.12
C LEU A 66 -10.40 -16.66 -11.88
N LYS A 67 -9.20 -17.19 -11.55
CA LYS A 67 -9.02 -18.54 -10.95
C LYS A 67 -7.57 -19.01 -10.75
N LYS A 68 -7.45 -19.89 -9.74
CA LYS A 68 -6.45 -20.94 -9.46
C LYS A 68 -5.00 -20.50 -9.21
N THR A 69 -4.55 -20.76 -7.97
CA THR A 69 -3.15 -20.90 -7.56
C THR A 69 -2.41 -21.91 -8.44
N MET A 70 -1.84 -21.42 -9.53
CA MET A 70 -0.69 -22.04 -10.17
C MET A 70 0.52 -21.71 -9.30
N GLN A 71 1.21 -22.73 -8.80
CA GLN A 71 2.50 -22.55 -8.15
C GLN A 71 3.42 -21.84 -9.15
N GLY A 72 3.72 -20.57 -8.87
CA GLY A 72 4.72 -19.82 -9.61
C GLY A 72 6.08 -20.50 -9.52
N PRO A 73 7.05 -20.09 -10.37
CA PRO A 73 8.41 -20.60 -10.29
C PRO A 73 8.90 -20.47 -8.84
N ARG A 74 9.42 -21.56 -8.27
CA ARG A 74 10.15 -21.54 -6.99
C ARG A 74 11.27 -20.50 -7.14
N VAL A 75 11.00 -19.28 -6.71
CA VAL A 75 12.03 -18.30 -6.40
C VAL A 75 12.84 -18.99 -5.31
N GLU A 76 14.12 -19.28 -5.58
CA GLU A 76 15.01 -19.79 -4.56
C GLU A 76 14.86 -18.93 -3.30
N ASP A 77 14.70 -19.58 -2.15
CA ASP A 77 14.54 -18.91 -0.86
C ASP A 77 15.55 -17.78 -0.72
N SER A 78 15.03 -16.56 -0.67
CA SER A 78 15.83 -15.35 -0.50
C SER A 78 16.42 -15.24 0.92
N GLU A 79 16.18 -16.25 1.76
CA GLU A 79 16.39 -16.26 3.19
C GLU A 79 17.27 -17.46 3.61
N LYS A 80 18.25 -17.85 2.78
CA LYS A 80 19.23 -18.88 3.14
C LYS A 80 20.10 -18.36 4.29
N GLU A 81 19.97 -18.98 5.46
CA GLU A 81 20.81 -18.71 6.62
C GLU A 81 22.26 -19.10 6.33
N TYR A 82 23.21 -18.25 6.72
CA TYR A 82 24.63 -18.49 6.47
C TYR A 82 25.49 -18.12 7.69
N VAL A 83 26.62 -18.80 7.83
CA VAL A 83 27.63 -18.55 8.87
C VAL A 83 28.49 -17.37 8.43
N LEU A 84 28.68 -16.38 9.31
CA LEU A 84 29.47 -15.18 9.02
C LEU A 84 30.97 -15.38 9.24
N ASP A 85 31.37 -16.33 10.08
CA ASP A 85 32.78 -16.52 10.41
C ASP A 85 33.57 -17.16 9.25
N PRO A 86 34.81 -16.70 9.02
CA PRO A 86 35.66 -17.24 7.95
C PRO A 86 35.96 -18.72 8.19
N LYS A 87 36.00 -19.50 7.10
CA LYS A 87 36.42 -20.90 7.17
C LYS A 87 37.85 -20.98 7.71
N PRO A 88 38.15 -21.87 8.67
CA PRO A 88 39.50 -21.99 9.20
C PRO A 88 40.48 -22.40 8.07
N PRO A 89 41.74 -21.98 8.15
CA PRO A 89 42.76 -22.41 7.20
C PRO A 89 42.92 -23.94 7.22
N PRO A 90 43.31 -24.55 6.08
CA PRO A 90 43.52 -25.99 6.02
C PRO A 90 44.58 -26.42 7.04
N LEU A 91 44.36 -27.58 7.67
CA LEU A 91 45.27 -28.12 8.68
C LEU A 91 46.67 -28.34 8.10
N THR A 92 47.66 -27.82 8.82
CA THR A 92 49.08 -28.04 8.53
C THR A 92 49.46 -29.50 8.71
N LEU A 93 50.54 -29.94 8.06
CA LEU A 93 51.02 -31.32 8.21
C LEU A 93 51.35 -31.65 9.67
N ALA A 94 51.88 -30.69 10.44
CA ALA A 94 52.18 -30.87 11.86
C ALA A 94 50.91 -31.14 12.70
N GLN A 95 49.82 -30.44 12.41
CA GLN A 95 48.53 -30.67 13.07
C GLN A 95 47.94 -32.04 12.69
N LYS A 96 48.09 -32.47 11.44
CA LYS A 96 47.67 -33.82 11.00
C LYS A 96 48.50 -34.93 11.65
N LEU A 97 49.76 -34.67 11.95
CA LEU A 97 50.66 -35.58 12.66
C LEU A 97 50.50 -35.53 14.19
N GLY A 98 49.60 -34.69 14.71
CA GLY A 98 49.34 -34.56 16.15
C GLY A 98 50.45 -33.86 16.94
N LEU A 99 51.36 -33.15 16.28
CA LEU A 99 52.42 -32.37 16.94
C LEU A 99 51.88 -31.07 17.56
N PHE A 100 50.79 -30.54 17.00
CA PHE A 100 50.06 -29.38 17.50
C PHE A 100 48.57 -29.68 17.52
N GLU A 101 47.85 -29.09 18.49
CA GLU A 101 46.40 -29.21 18.56
C GLU A 101 45.74 -28.57 17.33
N PRO A 102 44.82 -29.28 16.65
CA PRO A 102 44.04 -28.70 15.56
C PRO A 102 43.19 -27.52 16.08
N PRO A 103 43.03 -26.44 15.29
CA PRO A 103 42.10 -25.37 15.65
C PRO A 103 40.69 -25.93 15.85
N PRO A 104 39.90 -25.35 16.78
CA PRO A 104 38.56 -25.81 17.08
C PRO A 104 37.71 -25.83 15.80
N LEU A 105 37.10 -26.97 15.54
CA LEU A 105 36.31 -27.19 14.34
C LEU A 105 35.09 -26.25 14.32
N PRO A 106 34.72 -25.73 13.14
CA PRO A 106 33.47 -25.01 12.98
C PRO A 106 32.30 -25.95 13.32
N LEU A 107 31.24 -25.39 13.91
CA LEU A 107 30.05 -26.17 14.24
C LEU A 107 29.45 -26.76 12.98
N SER A 108 29.09 -28.03 13.05
CA SER A 108 28.37 -28.75 12.00
C SER A 108 26.97 -28.18 11.79
N ALA A 109 26.36 -28.46 10.64
CA ALA A 109 24.99 -28.04 10.35
C ALA A 109 23.99 -28.57 11.40
N ASP A 110 24.16 -29.80 11.86
CA ASP A 110 23.30 -30.44 12.86
C ASP A 110 23.44 -29.81 14.24
N GLU A 111 24.66 -29.40 14.62
CA GLU A 111 24.88 -28.65 15.87
C GLU A 111 24.21 -27.28 15.82
N TRP A 112 24.31 -26.60 14.68
CA TRP A 112 23.61 -25.34 14.48
C TRP A 112 22.09 -25.49 14.53
N GLU A 113 21.54 -26.60 14.02
CA GLU A 113 20.11 -26.89 14.15
C GLU A 113 19.72 -27.06 15.62
N LYS A 114 20.52 -27.77 16.42
CA LYS A 114 20.30 -27.88 17.87
C LYS A 114 20.35 -26.52 18.58
N VAL A 115 21.31 -25.66 18.19
CA VAL A 115 21.43 -24.30 18.74
C VAL A 115 20.20 -23.46 18.36
N LYS A 116 19.73 -23.57 17.10
CA LYS A 116 18.52 -22.89 16.63
C LYS A 116 17.28 -23.38 17.39
N GLN A 117 17.10 -24.69 17.53
CA GLN A 117 16.00 -25.27 18.30
C GLN A 117 15.96 -24.76 19.73
N ARG A 118 17.13 -24.67 20.40
CA ARG A 118 17.20 -24.11 21.75
C ARG A 118 16.72 -22.66 21.80
N SER A 119 17.17 -21.84 20.84
CA SER A 119 16.78 -20.43 20.77
C SER A 119 15.28 -20.25 20.48
N VAL A 120 14.71 -21.10 19.61
CA VAL A 120 13.28 -21.14 19.33
C VAL A 120 12.47 -21.52 20.57
N LEU A 121 12.92 -22.53 21.34
CA LEU A 121 12.27 -22.93 22.59
C LEU A 121 12.31 -21.83 23.66
N GLN A 122 13.41 -21.07 23.71
CA GLN A 122 13.54 -19.91 24.61
C GLN A 122 12.73 -18.70 24.12
N GLY A 123 12.37 -18.67 22.84
CA GLY A 123 11.65 -17.56 22.23
C GLY A 123 12.52 -16.32 22.08
N ASP A 124 13.83 -16.47 21.90
CA ASP A 124 14.76 -15.32 21.87
C ASP A 124 14.40 -14.32 20.75
N SER A 125 13.97 -14.83 19.59
CA SER A 125 13.56 -14.00 18.44
C SER A 125 12.24 -13.22 18.67
N MET A 126 11.47 -13.57 19.71
CA MET A 126 10.27 -12.82 20.14
C MET A 126 10.62 -11.73 21.14
N GLN A 127 11.72 -11.88 21.88
CA GLN A 127 12.16 -10.89 22.86
C GLN A 127 12.90 -9.74 22.15
N PRO A 128 12.93 -8.53 22.71
CA PRO A 128 13.72 -7.44 22.16
C PRO A 128 15.22 -7.74 22.24
N CYS A 129 15.99 -7.15 21.33
CA CYS A 129 17.44 -7.31 21.32
C CYS A 129 18.04 -6.85 22.67
N PRO A 130 18.85 -7.67 23.37
CA PRO A 130 19.37 -7.31 24.68
C PRO A 130 20.31 -6.09 24.71
N ILE A 131 20.85 -5.69 23.55
CA ILE A 131 21.79 -4.56 23.44
C ILE A 131 21.03 -3.24 23.26
N CYS A 132 20.13 -3.13 22.27
CA CYS A 132 19.39 -1.90 21.98
C CYS A 132 17.99 -1.84 22.60
N LYS A 133 17.49 -2.96 23.14
CA LYS A 133 16.13 -3.11 23.72
C LYS A 133 14.98 -2.90 22.71
N GLU A 134 15.27 -3.04 21.41
CA GLU A 134 14.27 -2.93 20.34
C GLU A 134 13.89 -4.31 19.78
N GLU A 135 12.65 -4.42 19.31
CA GLU A 135 12.18 -5.59 18.55
C GLU A 135 12.98 -5.79 17.26
N PHE A 136 13.20 -7.04 16.87
CA PHE A 136 14.01 -7.35 15.70
C PHE A 136 13.39 -6.89 14.37
N ARG A 137 12.06 -6.94 14.25
CA ARG A 137 11.31 -6.55 13.03
C ARG A 137 11.98 -7.12 11.77
N LEU A 138 12.26 -6.29 10.77
CA LEU A 138 12.90 -6.67 9.51
C LEU A 138 14.44 -6.59 9.54
N HIS A 139 15.03 -6.26 10.69
CA HIS A 139 16.48 -6.10 10.77
C HIS A 139 17.20 -7.45 10.76
N PRO A 140 18.40 -7.54 10.17
CA PRO A 140 19.20 -8.76 10.17
C PRO A 140 19.55 -9.21 11.59
N GLN A 141 19.23 -10.46 11.91
CA GLN A 141 19.49 -11.09 13.19
C GLN A 141 20.67 -12.05 13.08
N VAL A 142 21.38 -12.21 14.19
CA VAL A 142 22.48 -13.17 14.31
C VAL A 142 22.27 -14.04 15.54
N LEU A 143 22.44 -15.34 15.35
CA LEU A 143 22.44 -16.38 16.37
C LEU A 143 23.89 -16.77 16.67
N LEU A 144 24.25 -16.74 17.94
CA LEU A 144 25.56 -17.16 18.42
C LEU A 144 25.59 -18.66 18.72
N SER A 145 26.77 -19.28 18.70
CA SER A 145 26.97 -20.66 19.15
C SER A 145 26.57 -20.91 20.61
N CYS A 146 26.45 -19.84 21.41
CA CYS A 146 25.92 -19.88 22.77
C CYS A 146 24.40 -19.67 22.85
N SER A 147 23.67 -19.90 21.76
CA SER A 147 22.21 -19.76 21.59
C SER A 147 21.60 -18.38 21.80
N HIS A 148 22.37 -17.32 22.00
CA HIS A 148 21.85 -15.96 22.13
C HIS A 148 21.66 -15.26 20.79
N VAL A 149 20.61 -14.43 20.68
CA VAL A 149 20.24 -13.69 19.47
C VAL A 149 20.43 -12.18 19.63
N PHE A 150 20.98 -11.52 18.62
CA PHE A 150 21.17 -10.08 18.58
C PHE A 150 20.92 -9.51 17.17
N HIS A 151 20.78 -8.19 17.06
CA HIS A 151 20.91 -7.53 15.77
C HIS A 151 22.36 -7.64 15.28
N ARG A 152 22.54 -7.88 13.97
CA ARG A 152 23.87 -7.88 13.36
C ARG A 152 24.64 -6.59 13.65
N ALA A 153 23.97 -5.45 13.50
CA ALA A 153 24.57 -4.14 13.76
C ALA A 153 24.96 -3.94 15.22
N CYS A 154 24.08 -4.34 16.16
CA CYS A 154 24.36 -4.21 17.59
C CYS A 154 25.52 -5.09 18.04
N LEU A 155 25.58 -6.35 17.58
CA LEU A 155 26.68 -7.24 17.89
C LEU A 155 28.00 -6.70 17.31
N GLN A 156 27.98 -6.24 16.07
CA GLN A 156 29.17 -5.67 15.43
C GLN A 156 29.66 -4.40 16.14
N ALA A 157 28.75 -3.56 16.63
CA ALA A 157 29.11 -2.38 17.42
C ALA A 157 29.72 -2.78 18.76
N PHE A 158 29.18 -3.80 19.43
CA PHE A 158 29.71 -4.33 20.68
C PHE A 158 31.12 -4.93 20.52
N GLU A 159 31.34 -5.72 19.47
CA GLU A 159 32.65 -6.31 19.17
C GLU A 159 33.70 -5.21 18.89
N LYS A 160 33.32 -4.15 18.15
CA LYS A 160 34.18 -3.00 17.90
C LYS A 160 34.51 -2.21 19.17
N PHE A 161 33.55 -2.07 20.09
CA PHE A 161 33.75 -1.35 21.34
C PHE A 161 34.67 -2.11 22.30
N THR A 162 34.47 -3.42 22.42
CA THR A 162 35.24 -4.27 23.35
C THR A 162 36.56 -4.77 22.78
N ASN A 163 36.75 -4.65 21.46
CA ASN A 163 37.86 -5.25 20.69
C ASN A 163 38.02 -6.77 20.95
N LYS A 164 36.95 -7.44 21.40
CA LYS A 164 36.95 -8.88 21.73
C LYS A 164 35.65 -9.51 21.25
N LYS A 165 35.73 -10.71 20.66
CA LYS A 165 34.54 -11.52 20.34
C LYS A 165 34.04 -12.26 21.59
N THR A 166 33.23 -11.57 22.39
CA THR A 166 32.63 -12.10 23.63
C THR A 166 31.13 -11.88 23.66
N CYS A 167 30.37 -12.89 24.10
CA CYS A 167 28.92 -12.77 24.11
C CYS A 167 28.49 -11.73 25.16
N PRO A 168 27.64 -10.74 24.83
CA PRO A 168 27.16 -9.74 25.79
C PRO A 168 26.39 -10.34 26.99
N LEU A 169 25.77 -11.50 26.82
CA LEU A 169 24.94 -12.15 27.84
C LEU A 169 25.74 -13.12 28.70
N CYS A 170 26.36 -14.14 28.09
CA CYS A 170 27.04 -15.20 28.84
C CYS A 170 28.57 -15.08 28.88
N ARG A 171 29.14 -14.02 28.28
CA ARG A 171 30.59 -13.77 28.23
C ARG A 171 31.43 -14.91 27.63
N LYS A 172 30.80 -15.82 26.88
CA LYS A 172 31.51 -16.88 26.16
C LYS A 172 32.40 -16.25 25.09
N ASN A 173 33.69 -16.58 25.11
CA ASN A 173 34.67 -16.11 24.14
C ASN A 173 34.62 -16.97 22.87
N GLN A 174 35.07 -16.39 21.74
CA GLN A 174 35.29 -17.12 20.48
C GLN A 174 34.05 -17.91 20.01
N TYR A 175 32.88 -17.28 20.03
CA TYR A 175 31.67 -17.87 19.47
C TYR A 175 31.70 -17.87 17.94
N GLN A 176 30.84 -18.71 17.36
CA GLN A 176 30.50 -18.63 15.94
C GLN A 176 29.16 -17.91 15.76
N THR A 177 28.96 -17.32 14.59
CA THR A 177 27.84 -16.44 14.24
C THR A 177 27.13 -16.94 13.00
N ARG A 178 25.80 -17.12 13.09
CA ARG A 178 24.93 -17.48 11.98
C ARG A 178 23.86 -16.42 11.80
N VAL A 179 23.65 -15.95 10.57
CA VAL A 179 22.54 -15.04 10.26
C VAL A 179 21.24 -15.83 10.27
N ILE A 180 20.24 -15.32 11.00
CA ILE A 180 18.89 -15.89 11.07
C ILE A 180 17.84 -14.85 10.67
N HIS A 181 16.66 -15.31 10.27
CA HIS A 181 15.54 -14.46 9.85
C HIS A 181 14.26 -14.69 10.66
N ASP A 182 14.33 -15.43 11.77
CA ASP A 182 13.17 -15.85 12.55
C ASP A 182 12.34 -14.65 13.06
N GLY A 183 12.97 -13.61 13.62
CA GLY A 183 12.23 -12.41 14.06
C GLY A 183 11.57 -11.64 12.91
N ALA A 184 12.14 -11.69 11.69
CA ALA A 184 11.52 -11.09 10.51
C ALA A 184 10.29 -11.89 10.06
N HIS A 185 10.36 -13.21 10.12
CA HIS A 185 9.21 -14.08 9.86
C HIS A 185 8.08 -13.80 10.87
N LEU A 186 8.41 -13.75 12.17
CA LEU A 186 7.44 -13.44 13.23
C LEU A 186 6.81 -12.06 13.05
N PHE A 187 7.60 -11.05 12.72
CA PHE A 187 7.10 -9.70 12.45
C PHE A 187 6.15 -9.67 11.23
N ARG A 188 6.48 -10.37 10.15
CA ARG A 188 5.59 -10.50 8.99
C ARG A 188 4.28 -11.18 9.35
N MET A 189 4.32 -12.23 10.16
CA MET A 189 3.09 -12.89 10.65
C MET A 189 2.22 -11.94 11.48
N GLN A 190 2.82 -11.17 12.40
CA GLN A 190 2.10 -10.18 13.19
C GLN A 190 1.47 -9.08 12.31
N CYS A 191 2.23 -8.57 11.34
CA CYS A 191 1.72 -7.59 10.38
C CYS A 191 0.54 -8.15 9.58
N ALA A 192 0.66 -9.38 9.06
CA ALA A 192 -0.41 -10.05 8.34
C ALA A 192 -1.67 -10.19 9.21
N ALA A 193 -1.53 -10.61 10.46
CA ALA A 193 -2.64 -10.72 11.40
C ALA A 193 -3.34 -9.37 11.64
N ARG A 194 -2.57 -8.27 11.80
CA ARG A 194 -3.12 -6.92 11.98
C ARG A 194 -3.89 -6.44 10.75
N ILE A 195 -3.33 -6.65 9.56
CA ILE A 195 -4.00 -6.29 8.29
C ILE A 195 -5.29 -7.09 8.13
N GLN A 196 -5.24 -8.40 8.36
CA GLN A 196 -6.42 -9.28 8.28
C GLN A 196 -7.51 -8.87 9.27
N ALA A 197 -7.15 -8.58 10.53
CA ALA A 197 -8.09 -8.12 11.54
C ALA A 197 -8.73 -6.79 11.16
N HIS A 198 -7.94 -5.84 10.65
CA HIS A 198 -8.46 -4.54 10.19
C HIS A 198 -9.44 -4.71 9.02
N TRP A 199 -9.09 -5.53 8.03
CA TRP A 199 -9.93 -5.82 6.87
C TRP A 199 -11.23 -6.51 7.28
N ARG A 200 -11.16 -7.59 8.07
CA ARG A 200 -12.36 -8.28 8.59
C ARG A 200 -13.27 -7.31 9.33
N GLY A 201 -12.69 -6.46 10.19
CA GLY A 201 -13.44 -5.41 10.89
C GLY A 201 -14.06 -4.37 9.94
N HIS A 202 -13.35 -3.96 8.88
CA HIS A 202 -13.87 -3.05 7.87
C HIS A 202 -15.09 -3.63 7.17
N VAL A 203 -15.01 -4.89 6.72
CA VAL A 203 -16.12 -5.60 6.04
C VAL A 203 -17.35 -5.64 6.93
N VAL A 204 -17.21 -6.06 8.19
CA VAL A 204 -18.32 -6.13 9.15
C VAL A 204 -18.90 -4.74 9.42
N ARG A 205 -18.07 -3.72 9.64
CA ARG A 205 -18.54 -2.34 9.85
C ARG A 205 -19.29 -1.79 8.64
N LYS A 206 -18.81 -2.05 7.42
CA LYS A 206 -19.48 -1.63 6.18
C LYS A 206 -20.85 -2.28 6.06
N TRP A 207 -20.93 -3.59 6.28
CA TRP A 207 -22.20 -4.33 6.30
C TRP A 207 -23.16 -3.84 7.40
N TYR A 208 -22.67 -3.66 8.62
CA TYR A 208 -23.47 -3.20 9.76
C TYR A 208 -24.01 -1.77 9.56
N ARG A 209 -23.23 -0.87 8.96
CA ARG A 209 -23.71 0.47 8.57
C ARG A 209 -24.87 0.39 7.59
N ASN A 210 -24.82 -0.51 6.61
CA ASN A 210 -25.91 -0.70 5.66
C ASN A 210 -27.15 -1.29 6.34
N LEU A 211 -26.98 -2.29 7.20
CA LEU A 211 -28.08 -2.84 7.99
C LEU A 211 -28.77 -1.79 8.85
N ARG A 212 -28.02 -0.90 9.52
CA ARG A 212 -28.60 0.18 10.34
C ARG A 212 -29.45 1.18 9.55
N LYS A 213 -29.30 1.24 8.22
CA LYS A 213 -30.15 2.07 7.35
C LYS A 213 -31.46 1.39 6.96
N ILE A 214 -31.51 0.06 7.02
CA ILE A 214 -32.62 -0.75 6.49
C ILE A 214 -33.46 -1.33 7.63
N VAL A 215 -32.82 -1.81 8.69
CA VAL A 215 -33.49 -2.54 9.78
C VAL A 215 -33.75 -1.60 10.96
N PRO A 216 -35.01 -1.47 11.41
CA PRO A 216 -35.34 -0.68 12.60
C PRO A 216 -34.67 -1.24 13.87
N PRO A 217 -34.05 -0.39 14.71
CA PRO A 217 -33.52 -0.80 16.01
C PRO A 217 -34.61 -1.33 16.95
N ARG A 218 -34.23 -2.23 17.89
CA ARG A 218 -35.15 -2.73 18.93
C ARG A 218 -35.43 -1.69 20.01
N ASP A 219 -34.43 -0.91 20.38
CA ASP A 219 -34.55 0.12 21.42
C ASP A 219 -35.51 1.22 20.99
N ALA A 220 -36.47 1.55 21.85
CA ALA A 220 -37.55 2.49 21.54
C ALA A 220 -37.02 3.89 21.12
N GLY A 221 -36.00 4.40 21.82
CA GLY A 221 -35.42 5.71 21.52
C GLY A 221 -34.65 5.76 20.19
N LEU A 222 -33.88 4.71 19.87
CA LEU A 222 -33.17 4.61 18.60
C LEU A 222 -34.12 4.35 17.44
N ARG A 223 -35.19 3.59 17.69
CA ARG A 223 -36.26 3.34 16.72
C ARG A 223 -37.00 4.63 16.34
N LYS A 224 -37.30 5.51 17.31
CA LYS A 224 -37.89 6.83 17.04
C LYS A 224 -37.00 7.64 16.07
N LYS A 225 -35.70 7.78 16.38
CA LYS A 225 -34.74 8.50 15.52
C LYS A 225 -34.61 7.87 14.12
N PHE A 226 -34.66 6.54 14.04
CA PHE A 226 -34.62 5.82 12.76
C PHE A 226 -35.81 6.21 11.87
N TYR A 227 -37.03 6.14 12.41
CA TYR A 227 -38.23 6.50 11.65
C TYR A 227 -38.32 7.99 11.37
N GLU A 228 -37.88 8.85 12.28
CA GLU A 228 -37.78 10.30 12.05
C GLU A 228 -36.90 10.63 10.84
N THR A 229 -35.71 10.00 10.77
CA THR A 229 -34.79 10.15 9.63
C THR A 229 -35.41 9.62 8.33
N LYS A 230 -36.15 8.51 8.40
CA LYS A 230 -36.82 7.93 7.23
C LYS A 230 -38.00 8.78 6.76
N PHE A 231 -38.76 9.35 7.68
CA PHE A 231 -39.86 10.24 7.37
C PHE A 231 -39.34 11.51 6.69
N THR A 232 -38.28 12.13 7.23
CA THR A 232 -37.65 13.31 6.60
C THR A 232 -37.10 12.98 5.20
N GLU A 233 -36.49 11.81 4.99
CA GLU A 233 -36.03 11.36 3.66
C GLU A 233 -37.21 11.25 2.66
N ILE A 234 -38.35 10.69 3.10
CA ILE A 234 -39.56 10.58 2.28
C ILE A 234 -40.17 11.96 2.00
N SER A 235 -40.33 12.80 3.03
CA SER A 235 -40.87 14.16 2.90
C SER A 235 -40.02 14.98 1.94
N HIS A 236 -38.69 14.93 2.07
CA HIS A 236 -37.79 15.63 1.15
C HIS A 236 -37.95 15.10 -0.28
N ARG A 237 -38.03 13.78 -0.47
CA ARG A 237 -38.21 13.19 -1.81
C ARG A 237 -39.55 13.60 -2.43
N ILE A 238 -40.61 13.67 -1.63
CA ILE A 238 -41.93 14.16 -2.05
C ILE A 238 -41.86 15.64 -2.43
N LEU A 239 -41.26 16.49 -1.57
CA LEU A 239 -41.08 17.91 -1.85
C LEU A 239 -40.30 18.15 -3.14
N CYS A 240 -39.21 17.39 -3.37
CA CYS A 240 -38.44 17.47 -4.60
C CYS A 240 -39.17 16.91 -5.83
N SER A 241 -40.18 16.06 -5.65
CA SER A 241 -40.97 15.53 -6.77
C SER A 241 -42.07 16.50 -7.21
N TYR A 242 -42.50 17.42 -6.34
CA TYR A 242 -43.40 18.49 -6.73
C TYR A 242 -42.63 19.51 -7.56
N ASN A 243 -43.17 19.83 -8.75
CA ASN A 243 -42.63 20.90 -9.56
C ASN A 243 -43.02 22.25 -8.93
N THR A 244 -42.15 22.80 -8.10
CA THR A 244 -42.34 24.12 -7.49
C THR A 244 -41.84 25.24 -8.41
N ASN A 245 -41.91 25.09 -9.74
CA ASN A 245 -41.52 26.14 -10.67
C ASN A 245 -42.57 27.26 -10.75
N THR A 246 -42.91 27.80 -9.57
CA THR A 246 -43.77 28.97 -9.41
C THR A 246 -43.20 30.18 -10.12
N GLU A 247 -41.87 30.27 -10.23
CA GLU A 247 -41.16 31.27 -11.02
C GLU A 247 -41.52 31.21 -12.52
N GLU A 248 -41.65 30.01 -13.10
CA GLU A 248 -42.07 29.87 -14.49
C GLU A 248 -43.53 30.34 -14.68
N LEU A 249 -44.42 30.00 -13.75
CA LEU A 249 -45.80 30.50 -13.75
C LEU A 249 -45.87 32.03 -13.63
N PHE A 250 -45.11 32.63 -12.70
CA PHE A 250 -45.08 34.09 -12.53
C PHE A 250 -44.48 34.78 -13.75
N SER A 251 -43.43 34.20 -14.36
CA SER A 251 -42.85 34.73 -15.59
C SER A 251 -43.85 34.72 -16.76
N GLU A 252 -44.73 33.72 -16.82
CA GLU A 252 -45.78 33.65 -17.85
C GLU A 252 -46.89 34.68 -17.60
N ILE A 253 -47.28 34.89 -16.34
CA ILE A 253 -48.23 35.93 -15.94
C ILE A 253 -47.67 37.32 -16.29
N ASP A 254 -46.42 37.59 -15.93
CA ASP A 254 -45.77 38.88 -16.23
C ASP A 254 -45.66 39.11 -17.73
N ARG A 255 -45.35 38.07 -18.51
CA ARG A 255 -45.34 38.14 -19.98
C ARG A 255 -46.73 38.47 -20.53
N CYS A 256 -47.78 37.81 -20.03
CA CYS A 256 -49.15 38.09 -20.41
C CYS A 256 -49.56 39.53 -20.05
N LEU A 257 -49.19 40.02 -18.87
CA LEU A 257 -49.46 41.40 -18.46
C LEU A 257 -48.72 42.41 -19.32
N ALA A 258 -47.46 42.14 -19.69
CA ALA A 258 -46.69 43.00 -20.58
C ALA A 258 -47.33 43.10 -21.97
N ILE A 259 -47.83 41.98 -22.52
CA ILE A 259 -48.56 41.96 -23.79
C ILE A 259 -49.87 42.76 -23.68
N ASN A 260 -50.65 42.56 -22.62
CA ASN A 260 -51.90 43.30 -22.43
C ASN A 260 -51.64 44.82 -22.30
N ARG A 261 -50.60 45.21 -21.56
CA ARG A 261 -50.19 46.62 -21.43
C ARG A 261 -49.74 47.20 -22.76
N SER A 262 -49.00 46.46 -23.58
CA SER A 262 -48.56 46.96 -24.89
C SER A 262 -49.74 47.11 -25.87
N VAL A 263 -50.72 46.21 -25.84
CA VAL A 263 -51.96 46.34 -26.63
C VAL A 263 -52.76 47.57 -26.17
N LEU A 264 -52.91 47.78 -24.85
CA LEU A 264 -53.58 48.96 -24.33
C LEU A 264 -52.84 50.25 -24.71
N GLN A 265 -51.52 50.26 -24.62
CA GLN A 265 -50.71 51.40 -25.05
C GLN A 265 -50.85 51.65 -26.56
N GLN A 266 -50.87 50.61 -27.39
CA GLN A 266 -51.11 50.76 -28.83
C GLN A 266 -52.53 51.27 -29.13
N LEU A 267 -53.53 50.87 -28.35
CA LEU A 267 -54.89 51.41 -28.47
C LEU A 267 -54.94 52.87 -28.02
N GLU A 268 -54.24 53.22 -26.95
CA GLU A 268 -54.12 54.61 -26.49
C GLU A 268 -53.35 55.48 -27.50
N GLU A 269 -52.33 54.94 -28.17
CA GLU A 269 -51.63 55.63 -29.25
C GLU A 269 -52.50 55.77 -30.52
N LYS A 270 -53.36 54.79 -30.81
CA LYS A 270 -54.25 54.81 -31.99
C LYS A 270 -55.58 55.56 -31.79
N CYS A 271 -56.12 55.52 -30.58
CA CYS A 271 -57.46 56.03 -30.23
C CYS A 271 -57.42 57.11 -29.14
N GLY A 272 -56.31 57.27 -28.42
CA GLY A 272 -56.12 58.27 -27.36
C GLY A 272 -55.64 59.63 -27.87
N HIS A 273 -55.86 59.94 -29.15
CA HIS A 273 -55.96 61.34 -29.53
C HIS A 273 -57.17 61.90 -28.77
N ALA A 274 -56.90 62.60 -27.66
CA ALA A 274 -57.93 63.35 -26.98
C ALA A 274 -58.52 64.30 -28.02
N ILE A 275 -59.80 64.07 -28.38
CA ILE A 275 -60.52 64.86 -29.37
C ILE A 275 -60.30 66.33 -29.01
N THR A 276 -59.56 67.05 -29.85
CA THR A 276 -59.20 68.44 -29.62
C THR A 276 -60.47 69.29 -29.65
N GLU A 277 -60.50 70.41 -28.93
CA GLU A 277 -61.67 71.32 -28.92
C GLU A 277 -62.08 71.76 -30.34
N GLU A 278 -61.10 71.83 -31.25
CA GLU A 278 -61.25 72.12 -32.68
C GLU A 278 -61.94 70.99 -33.46
N ASP A 279 -61.72 69.73 -33.07
CA ASP A 279 -62.39 68.56 -33.65
C ASP A 279 -63.83 68.45 -33.13
N TRP A 280 -64.06 68.79 -31.86
CA TRP A 280 -65.40 68.98 -31.30
C TRP A 280 -66.16 70.11 -32.02
N GLN A 281 -65.52 71.24 -32.31
CA GLN A 281 -66.10 72.34 -33.08
C GLN A 281 -66.42 71.93 -34.54
N LYS A 282 -65.58 71.13 -35.19
CA LYS A 282 -65.90 70.58 -36.54
C LYS A 282 -67.09 69.62 -36.51
N ILE A 283 -67.19 68.78 -35.48
CA ILE A 283 -68.34 67.90 -35.26
C ILE A 283 -69.60 68.74 -34.95
N GLN A 284 -69.46 69.88 -34.26
CA GLN A 284 -70.56 70.82 -34.00
C GLN A 284 -71.02 71.56 -35.27
N MET A 285 -70.10 72.06 -36.10
CA MET A 285 -70.46 72.74 -37.35
C MET A 285 -71.04 71.81 -38.41
N GLN A 286 -70.67 70.52 -38.42
CA GLN A 286 -71.33 69.51 -39.26
C GLN A 286 -72.77 69.19 -38.81
N ASN A 287 -73.14 69.55 -37.58
CA ASN A 287 -74.43 69.26 -36.98
C ASN A 287 -75.26 70.51 -36.65
N GLU A 288 -74.89 71.70 -37.15
CA GLU A 288 -75.71 72.91 -36.96
C GLU A 288 -76.76 73.02 -38.09
N PRO A 289 -78.07 72.91 -37.79
CA PRO A 289 -79.12 73.04 -38.80
C PRO A 289 -79.32 74.51 -39.21
N PRO A 290 -79.66 74.81 -40.48
CA PRO A 290 -79.98 76.18 -40.88
C PRO A 290 -81.23 76.67 -40.15
N SER A 291 -81.09 77.69 -39.32
CA SER A 291 -82.20 78.35 -38.64
C SER A 291 -82.92 79.29 -39.62
N PHE A 292 -84.16 79.01 -39.99
CA PHE A 292 -85.17 80.04 -40.25
C PHE A 292 -86.59 79.45 -40.14
N LEU A 293 -87.27 79.91 -39.09
CA LEU A 293 -88.71 80.17 -38.87
C LEU A 293 -89.80 79.32 -39.52
N GLU A 294 -90.73 78.93 -38.63
CA GLU A 294 -92.20 78.83 -38.81
C GLU A 294 -92.67 77.86 -39.92
N ASP A 295 -93.50 76.86 -39.66
CA ASP A 295 -94.78 77.02 -39.00
C ASP A 295 -95.44 75.65 -38.76
N SER A 296 -96.18 75.57 -37.65
CA SER A 296 -97.53 75.00 -37.56
C SER A 296 -97.86 73.58 -38.08
N CYS A 297 -98.40 72.81 -37.12
CA CYS A 297 -99.51 71.86 -37.28
C CYS A 297 -99.20 70.52 -37.97
N LEU A 298 -99.83 69.39 -37.67
CA LEU A 298 -100.74 68.89 -36.65
C LEU A 298 -100.80 67.38 -36.95
N LEU A 299 -100.97 66.57 -35.90
CA LEU A 299 -101.75 65.31 -35.85
C LEU A 299 -101.74 64.32 -37.03
N VAL A 300 -101.54 63.04 -36.67
CA VAL A 300 -102.49 61.90 -36.79
C VAL A 300 -101.62 60.63 -36.90
N HIS A 301 -101.46 59.84 -35.83
CA HIS A 301 -102.32 58.72 -35.39
C HIS A 301 -102.31 57.49 -36.30
N ASN A 302 -102.22 56.32 -35.65
CA ASN A 302 -102.50 54.96 -36.14
C ASN A 302 -101.39 54.30 -37.00
N SER A 303 -101.05 53.03 -36.84
CA SER A 303 -101.77 51.91 -36.23
C SER A 303 -100.81 50.76 -35.87
N LEU A 304 -101.01 50.22 -34.68
CA LEU A 304 -101.18 48.80 -34.36
C LEU A 304 -100.49 47.71 -35.21
N SER A 305 -99.72 46.91 -34.45
CA SER A 305 -99.73 45.44 -34.37
C SER A 305 -99.41 44.63 -35.62
N SER A 306 -98.42 43.72 -35.47
CA SER A 306 -98.26 42.39 -36.08
C SER A 306 -96.76 42.12 -36.21
N PHE A 307 -96.13 41.04 -35.77
CA PHE A 307 -96.60 39.76 -35.25
C PHE A 307 -95.39 39.08 -34.57
N LEU A 308 -95.66 38.26 -33.56
CA LEU A 308 -94.73 37.32 -32.93
C LEU A 308 -94.23 36.25 -33.92
N LEU A 309 -92.91 36.02 -33.94
CA LEU A 309 -92.25 34.71 -33.72
C LEU A 309 -90.72 34.89 -33.71
#